data_AF-A0A941BKY1-F1
#
_entry.id   AF-A0A941BKY1-F1
#
_cell.length_a   1.000
_cell.length_b   1.000
_cell.length_c   1.000
_cell.angle_alpha   90.00
_cell.angle_beta   90.00
_cell.angle_gamma   90.00
#
_symmetry.space_group_name_H-M   'P 1'
#
loop_
_entity.id
_entity.type
_entity.pdbx_description
1 polymer ?
#
loop_
_entity_poly.entity_id
_entity_poly.type
_entity_poly.pdbx_seq_one_letter_code
_entity_poly.pdbx_strand_id
1 'polypeptide(L)'
;MWRFYAAVAAVWVALSPPLFTGGACTAEFDALHAELMDSGLLRRTAKDAVEHFRGLGVPVSEITPERCREQKPRFLSRCTSETLVYARVPVKHLVCRTYRDADIKVAMVYDERGRGVRLNMDMAPFKSLPIPGTGIVIDWGR
;
A
#
# COMPACT_ATOMS: atom_id res chain seq x y z
N MET A 1 -25.21 33.18 -8.99
CA MET A 1 -24.66 32.22 -8.00
C MET A 1 -24.09 30.95 -8.64
N TRP A 2 -24.76 30.32 -9.61
CA TRP A 2 -24.25 29.13 -10.35
C TRP A 2 -22.80 29.23 -10.83
N ARG A 3 -22.39 30.36 -11.44
CA ARG A 3 -21.02 30.57 -11.94
C ARG A 3 -19.93 30.49 -10.86
N PHE A 4 -20.25 30.93 -9.64
CA PHE A 4 -19.32 30.86 -8.51
C PHE A 4 -19.16 29.40 -8.05
N TYR A 5 -20.27 28.67 -7.90
CA TYR A 5 -20.23 27.24 -7.57
C TYR A 5 -19.52 26.41 -8.65
N ALA A 6 -19.70 26.74 -9.93
CA ALA A 6 -19.00 26.10 -11.03
C ALA A 6 -17.49 26.35 -10.98
N ALA A 7 -17.06 27.58 -10.67
CA ALA A 7 -15.65 27.91 -10.51
C ALA A 7 -15.02 27.18 -9.31
N VAL A 8 -15.73 27.16 -8.17
CA VAL A 8 -15.29 26.43 -6.98
C VAL A 8 -15.19 24.92 -7.27
N ALA A 9 -16.19 24.33 -7.92
CA ALA A 9 -16.17 22.93 -8.32
C ALA A 9 -15.02 22.59 -9.29
N ALA A 10 -14.72 23.48 -10.26
CA ALA A 10 -13.63 23.27 -11.20
C ALA A 10 -12.25 23.32 -10.51
N VAL A 11 -12.05 24.26 -9.60
CA VAL A 11 -10.82 24.33 -8.77
C VAL A 11 -10.69 23.07 -7.91
N TRP A 12 -11.80 22.60 -7.35
CA TRP A 12 -11.85 21.37 -6.56
C TRP A 12 -11.50 20.11 -7.36
N VAL A 13 -12.04 19.97 -8.57
CA VAL A 13 -11.73 18.86 -9.46
C VAL A 13 -10.26 18.93 -9.91
N ALA A 14 -9.75 20.11 -10.23
CA ALA A 14 -8.34 20.30 -10.61
C ALA A 14 -7.37 19.98 -9.46
N LEU A 15 -7.77 20.24 -8.21
CA LEU A 15 -7.00 19.91 -7.00
C LEU A 15 -7.21 18.46 -6.55
N SER A 16 -8.12 17.70 -7.17
CA SER A 16 -8.31 16.30 -6.83
C SER A 16 -7.04 15.50 -7.12
N PRO A 17 -6.57 14.67 -6.18
CA PRO A 17 -5.32 13.94 -6.31
C PRO A 17 -5.13 13.19 -7.63
N PRO A 18 -6.12 12.48 -8.21
CA PRO A 18 -5.91 11.79 -9.49
C PRO A 18 -5.61 12.76 -10.65
N LEU A 19 -6.20 13.96 -10.66
CA LEU A 19 -5.99 14.94 -11.72
C LEU A 19 -4.75 15.81 -11.45
N PHE A 20 -4.51 16.20 -10.20
CA PHE A 20 -3.35 16.98 -9.79
C PHE A 20 -2.03 16.19 -9.92
N THR A 21 -2.06 14.89 -9.63
CA THR A 21 -0.88 14.02 -9.75
C THR A 21 -0.79 13.32 -11.11
N GLY A 22 -1.72 13.58 -12.03
CA GLY A 22 -1.78 12.89 -13.33
C GLY A 22 -1.90 11.37 -13.21
N GLY A 23 -2.48 10.86 -12.11
CA GLY A 23 -2.56 9.44 -11.82
C GLY A 23 -1.24 8.79 -11.33
N ALA A 24 -0.17 9.55 -11.10
CA ALA A 24 1.13 9.01 -10.71
C ALA A 24 1.09 8.13 -9.45
N CYS A 25 0.25 8.48 -8.47
CA CYS A 25 0.11 7.71 -7.24
C CYS A 25 -0.60 6.36 -7.42
N THR A 26 -1.43 6.23 -8.44
CA THR A 26 -2.05 4.96 -8.82
C THR A 26 -1.07 4.16 -9.68
N ALA A 27 -0.41 4.83 -10.64
CA ALA A 27 0.58 4.21 -11.51
C ALA A 27 1.74 3.57 -10.73
N GLU A 28 2.20 4.17 -9.65
CA GLU A 28 3.26 3.59 -8.81
C GLU A 28 2.80 2.30 -8.11
N PHE A 29 1.56 2.26 -7.62
CA PHE A 29 0.97 1.06 -7.03
C PHE A 29 0.80 -0.05 -8.08
N ASP A 30 0.26 0.30 -9.25
CA ASP A 30 0.01 -0.63 -10.34
C ASP A 30 1.32 -1.19 -10.91
N ALA A 31 2.36 -0.34 -11.02
CA ALA A 31 3.69 -0.76 -11.47
C ALA A 31 4.31 -1.77 -10.50
N LEU A 32 4.25 -1.52 -9.19
CA LEU A 32 4.73 -2.48 -8.20
C LEU A 32 3.91 -3.79 -8.23
N HIS A 33 2.60 -3.69 -8.43
CA HIS A 33 1.75 -4.88 -8.53
C HIS A 33 2.12 -5.73 -9.74
N ALA A 34 2.28 -5.10 -10.91
CA ALA A 34 2.74 -5.78 -12.12
C ALA A 34 4.13 -6.41 -11.94
N GLU A 35 5.08 -5.67 -11.35
CA GLU A 35 6.42 -6.17 -11.06
C GLU A 35 6.39 -7.43 -10.17
N LEU A 36 5.58 -7.42 -9.09
CA LEU A 36 5.47 -8.56 -8.19
C LEU A 36 4.78 -9.77 -8.85
N MET A 37 3.80 -9.53 -9.72
CA MET A 37 3.15 -10.60 -10.48
C MET A 37 4.11 -11.24 -11.51
N ASP A 38 4.93 -10.42 -12.18
CA ASP A 38 5.89 -10.87 -13.19
C ASP A 38 7.15 -11.49 -12.60
N SER A 39 7.56 -11.05 -11.39
CA SER A 39 8.74 -11.56 -10.68
C SER A 39 8.67 -13.06 -10.39
N GLY A 40 7.46 -13.64 -10.42
CA GLY A 40 7.23 -15.04 -10.09
C GLY A 40 7.51 -15.37 -8.62
N LEU A 41 7.59 -14.38 -7.72
CA LEU A 41 7.88 -14.61 -6.29
C LEU A 41 6.86 -15.54 -5.63
N LEU A 42 5.59 -15.51 -6.06
CA LEU A 42 4.57 -16.47 -5.60
C LEU A 42 4.88 -17.93 -5.99
N ARG A 43 5.71 -18.17 -7.02
CA ARG A 43 6.13 -19.52 -7.41
C ARG A 43 7.39 -19.98 -6.68
N ARG A 44 8.03 -19.08 -5.94
CA ARG A 44 9.25 -19.33 -5.16
C ARG A 44 8.92 -19.54 -3.69
N THR A 45 9.93 -19.76 -2.86
CA THR A 45 9.75 -19.97 -1.42
C THR A 45 9.62 -18.63 -0.68
N ALA A 46 9.07 -18.69 0.54
CA ALA A 46 8.98 -17.52 1.43
C ALA A 46 10.37 -16.86 1.66
N LYS A 47 11.43 -17.67 1.76
CA LYS A 47 12.81 -17.17 1.93
C LYS A 47 13.28 -16.35 0.73
N ASP A 48 13.00 -16.82 -0.49
CA ASP A 48 13.37 -16.10 -1.72
C ASP A 48 12.69 -14.73 -1.78
N ALA A 49 11.42 -14.64 -1.34
CA ALA A 49 10.72 -13.37 -1.26
C ALA A 49 11.30 -12.42 -0.22
N VAL A 50 11.69 -12.94 0.95
CA VAL A 50 12.37 -12.15 1.98
C VAL A 50 13.72 -11.63 1.47
N GLU A 51 14.50 -12.46 0.79
CA GLU A 51 15.79 -12.08 0.21
C GLU A 51 15.62 -11.05 -0.90
N HIS A 52 14.60 -11.20 -1.76
CA HIS A 52 14.27 -10.23 -2.79
C HIS A 52 14.01 -8.83 -2.19
N PHE A 53 13.13 -8.73 -1.19
CA PHE A 53 12.85 -7.43 -0.56
C PHE A 53 14.05 -6.87 0.20
N ARG A 54 14.84 -7.71 0.88
CA ARG A 54 16.09 -7.27 1.53
C ARG A 54 17.11 -6.74 0.52
N GLY A 55 17.23 -7.38 -0.64
CA GLY A 55 18.11 -6.94 -1.72
C GLY A 55 17.74 -5.54 -2.25
N LEU A 56 16.46 -5.19 -2.18
CA LEU A 56 15.93 -3.87 -2.52
C LEU A 56 16.02 -2.84 -1.36
N GLY A 57 16.57 -3.23 -0.21
CA GLY A 57 16.61 -2.38 0.98
C GLY A 57 15.23 -2.14 1.61
N VAL A 58 14.23 -2.96 1.26
CA VAL A 58 12.85 -2.82 1.73
C VAL A 58 12.68 -3.50 3.09
N PRO A 59 12.09 -2.83 4.09
CA PRO A 59 11.74 -3.47 5.36
C PRO A 59 10.79 -4.65 5.13
N VAL A 60 11.23 -5.86 5.52
CA VAL A 60 10.49 -7.10 5.36
C VAL A 60 10.52 -7.93 6.64
N SER A 61 9.39 -8.56 6.95
CA SER A 61 9.20 -9.45 8.09
C SER A 61 8.66 -10.78 7.61
N GLU A 62 9.33 -11.86 8.00
CA GLU A 62 8.85 -13.23 7.85
C GLU A 62 8.14 -13.65 9.14
N ILE A 63 6.86 -14.01 9.01
CA ILE A 63 6.00 -14.42 10.11
C ILE A 63 5.60 -15.86 9.84
N THR A 64 6.30 -16.78 10.51
CA THR A 64 5.92 -18.19 10.51
C THR A 64 4.76 -18.42 11.49
N PRO A 65 4.02 -19.54 11.35
CA PRO A 65 2.95 -19.88 12.27
C PRO A 65 3.40 -19.96 13.73
N GLU A 66 4.59 -20.50 13.98
CA GLU A 66 5.20 -20.64 15.31
C GLU A 66 5.47 -19.25 15.90
N ARG A 67 6.13 -18.40 15.13
CA ARG A 67 6.46 -17.03 15.54
C ARG A 67 5.21 -16.19 15.79
N CYS A 68 4.15 -16.39 15.02
CA CYS A 68 2.89 -15.69 15.24
C CYS A 68 2.24 -16.11 16.57
N ARG A 69 2.28 -17.42 16.92
CA ARG A 69 1.74 -17.92 18.18
C ARG A 69 2.50 -17.37 19.39
N GLU A 70 3.81 -17.23 19.28
CA GLU A 70 4.64 -16.64 20.33
C GLU A 70 4.43 -15.12 20.45
N GLN A 71 4.43 -14.41 19.32
CA GLN A 71 4.31 -12.97 19.27
C GLN A 71 3.42 -12.54 18.10
N LYS A 72 2.11 -12.44 18.36
CA LYS A 72 1.15 -12.00 17.35
C LYS A 72 1.39 -10.54 16.94
N PRO A 73 1.71 -10.26 15.66
CA PRO A 73 1.81 -8.88 15.17
C PRO A 73 0.47 -8.16 15.28
N ARG A 74 0.49 -6.88 15.68
CA ARG A 74 -0.73 -6.07 15.91
C ARG A 74 -1.63 -5.92 14.67
N PHE A 75 -1.05 -6.01 13.47
CA PHE A 75 -1.78 -5.89 12.21
C PHE A 75 -2.49 -7.18 11.80
N LEU A 76 -2.24 -8.31 12.48
CA LEU A 76 -2.94 -9.57 12.25
C LEU A 76 -4.07 -9.74 13.26
N SER A 77 -5.29 -9.96 12.74
CA SER A 77 -6.44 -10.28 13.58
C SER A 77 -6.27 -11.66 14.24
N ARG A 78 -5.80 -12.65 13.47
CA ARG A 78 -5.54 -14.03 13.89
C ARG A 78 -4.25 -14.57 13.27
N CYS A 79 -3.63 -15.52 13.96
CA CYS A 79 -2.51 -16.28 13.41
C CYS A 79 -3.02 -17.39 12.49
N THR A 80 -2.38 -17.52 11.33
CA THR A 80 -2.66 -18.55 10.34
C THR A 80 -1.67 -19.70 10.47
N SER A 81 -1.98 -20.85 9.86
CA SER A 81 -1.03 -21.97 9.67
C SER A 81 -0.07 -21.74 8.50
N GLU A 82 -0.26 -20.66 7.75
CA GLU A 82 0.53 -20.29 6.59
C GLU A 82 1.64 -19.30 6.97
N THR A 83 2.75 -19.33 6.23
CA THR A 83 3.84 -18.36 6.40
C THR A 83 3.49 -17.06 5.68
N LEU A 84 3.60 -15.95 6.39
CA LEU A 84 3.35 -14.61 5.85
C LEU A 84 4.66 -13.85 5.69
N VAL A 85 4.97 -13.44 4.46
CA VAL A 85 6.02 -12.46 4.17
C VAL A 85 5.37 -11.09 4.03
N TYR A 86 5.71 -10.18 4.93
CA TYR A 86 5.15 -8.84 4.99
C TYR A 86 6.23 -7.79 4.74
N ALA A 87 6.11 -7.05 3.65
CA ALA A 87 7.04 -6.00 3.25
C ALA A 87 6.34 -4.62 3.20
N ARG A 88 7.11 -3.56 3.46
CA ARG A 88 6.65 -2.16 3.37
C ARG A 88 7.49 -1.43 2.33
N VAL A 89 6.98 -1.39 1.10
CA VAL A 89 7.68 -0.77 -0.03
C VAL A 89 7.45 0.74 0.02
N PRO A 90 8.49 1.58 0.17
CA PRO A 90 8.31 3.02 0.28
C PRO A 90 7.81 3.62 -1.05
N VAL A 91 6.83 4.51 -0.96
CA VAL A 91 6.34 5.29 -2.11
C VAL A 91 7.41 6.32 -2.48
N LYS A 92 7.85 6.30 -3.74
CA LYS A 92 8.89 7.17 -4.30
C LYS A 92 8.38 8.58 -4.49
N HIS A 93 7.14 8.75 -4.95
CA HIS A 93 6.58 10.09 -5.19
C HIS A 93 6.21 10.81 -3.88
N LEU A 94 6.93 11.90 -3.59
CA LEU A 94 6.71 12.75 -2.40
C LEU A 94 5.26 13.24 -2.28
N VAL A 95 4.69 13.70 -3.39
CA VAL A 95 3.29 14.14 -3.44
C VAL A 95 2.36 13.01 -3.00
N CYS A 96 2.59 11.79 -3.49
CA CYS A 96 1.79 10.63 -3.11
C CYS A 96 1.91 10.30 -1.62
N ARG A 97 3.09 10.47 -1.01
CA ARG A 97 3.27 10.31 0.46
C ARG A 97 2.51 11.35 1.28
N THR A 98 2.33 12.55 0.73
CA THR A 98 1.53 13.61 1.37
C THR A 98 0.05 13.22 1.40
N TYR A 99 -0.47 12.70 0.29
CA TYR A 99 -1.89 12.39 0.15
C TYR A 99 -2.27 10.95 0.50
N ARG A 100 -1.35 9.99 0.57
CA ARG A 100 -1.61 8.56 0.88
C ARG A 100 -0.64 8.04 1.95
N ASP A 101 -0.73 6.75 2.27
CA ASP A 101 0.28 6.07 3.09
C ASP A 101 1.68 6.23 2.47
N ALA A 102 2.70 6.33 3.33
CA ALA A 102 4.08 6.50 2.88
C ALA A 102 4.68 5.21 2.28
N ASP A 103 4.04 4.08 2.55
CA ASP A 103 4.49 2.75 2.14
C ASP A 103 3.32 1.96 1.55
N ILE A 104 3.60 1.18 0.52
CA ILE A 104 2.73 0.12 -0.01
C ILE A 104 2.98 -1.14 0.83
N LYS A 105 1.93 -1.65 1.46
CA LYS A 105 1.98 -2.85 2.29
C LYS A 105 1.83 -4.05 1.37
N VAL A 106 2.85 -4.89 1.30
CA VAL A 106 2.85 -6.12 0.51
C VAL A 106 2.78 -7.31 1.46
N ALA A 107 1.78 -8.16 1.29
CA ALA A 107 1.55 -9.35 2.09
C ALA A 107 1.49 -10.56 1.17
N MET A 108 2.50 -11.42 1.24
CA MET A 108 2.59 -12.66 0.49
C MET A 108 2.40 -13.85 1.42
N VAL A 109 1.46 -14.72 1.10
CA VAL A 109 1.11 -15.90 1.90
C VAL A 109 1.63 -17.15 1.20
N TYR A 110 2.34 -17.99 1.95
CA TYR A 110 2.91 -19.25 1.50
C TYR A 110 2.32 -20.41 2.30
N ASP A 111 1.95 -21.48 1.60
CA ASP A 111 1.47 -22.71 2.22
C ASP A 111 2.61 -23.47 2.93
N GLU A 112 2.27 -24.53 3.66
CA GLU A 112 3.24 -25.38 4.37
C GLU A 112 4.24 -26.07 3.43
N ARG A 113 3.94 -26.15 2.12
CA ARG A 113 4.81 -26.70 1.09
C ARG A 113 5.71 -25.64 0.45
N GLY A 114 5.68 -24.41 0.97
CA GLY A 114 6.47 -23.28 0.49
C GLY A 114 5.97 -22.66 -0.81
N ARG A 115 4.72 -22.91 -1.21
CA ARG A 115 4.13 -22.35 -2.44
C ARG A 115 3.34 -21.09 -2.12
N GLY A 116 3.56 -20.02 -2.88
CA GLY A 116 2.79 -18.79 -2.74
C GLY A 116 1.34 -18.99 -3.18
N VAL A 117 0.42 -18.81 -2.24
CA VAL A 117 -1.03 -18.99 -2.43
C VAL A 117 -1.75 -17.66 -2.61
N ARG A 118 -1.21 -16.58 -2.06
CA ARG A 118 -1.86 -15.27 -2.14
C ARG A 118 -0.85 -14.13 -2.11
N LEU A 119 -1.05 -13.16 -2.99
CA LEU A 119 -0.49 -11.82 -2.88
C LEU A 119 -1.62 -10.86 -2.51
N ASN A 120 -1.42 -10.07 -1.49
CA ASN A 120 -2.28 -8.96 -1.14
C ASN A 120 -1.42 -7.70 -1.05
N MET A 121 -1.87 -6.63 -1.70
CA MET A 121 -1.23 -5.33 -1.66
C MET A 121 -2.25 -4.32 -1.19
N ASP A 122 -1.84 -3.53 -0.22
CA ASP A 122 -2.69 -2.50 0.35
C ASP A 122 -1.94 -1.18 0.42
N MET A 123 -2.66 -0.11 0.06
CA MET A 123 -2.23 1.26 0.25
C MET A 123 -3.48 2.06 0.55
N ALA A 124 -3.55 2.64 1.75
CA ALA A 124 -4.72 3.37 2.19
C ALA A 124 -5.17 4.41 1.13
N PRO A 125 -6.50 4.66 1.02
CA PRO A 125 -7.02 5.74 0.20
C PRO A 125 -6.52 7.10 0.72
N PHE A 126 -6.84 8.16 -0.02
CA PHE A 126 -6.30 9.47 0.29
C PHE A 126 -6.63 9.91 1.73
N LYS A 127 -5.66 10.57 2.37
CA LYS A 127 -5.78 11.10 3.72
C LYS A 127 -6.78 12.25 3.75
N SER A 128 -7.50 12.34 4.86
CA SER A 128 -8.31 13.50 5.19
C SER A 128 -7.39 14.68 5.51
N LEU A 129 -7.51 15.78 4.79
CA LEU A 129 -6.68 16.98 4.97
C LEU A 129 -7.49 18.08 5.65
N PRO A 130 -7.11 18.52 6.87
CA PRO A 130 -7.74 19.67 7.51
C PRO A 130 -7.37 20.95 6.75
N ILE A 131 -8.35 21.79 6.44
CA ILE A 131 -8.13 23.13 5.89
C ILE A 131 -7.72 24.05 7.05
N PRO A 132 -6.50 24.63 7.03
CA PRO A 132 -6.04 25.51 8.08
C PRO A 132 -7.03 26.66 8.33
N GLY A 133 -7.35 26.91 9.60
CA GLY A 133 -8.16 28.07 10.01
C GLY A 133 -9.68 27.96 9.79
N THR A 134 -10.20 26.84 9.27
CA THR A 134 -11.64 26.71 9.00
C THR A 134 -12.33 25.58 9.77
N GLY A 135 -11.57 24.72 10.46
CA GLY A 135 -12.11 23.55 11.17
C GLY A 135 -12.70 22.46 10.25
N ILE A 136 -12.67 22.68 8.93
CA ILE A 136 -13.18 21.77 7.91
C ILE A 136 -12.10 20.73 7.59
N VAL A 137 -12.51 19.46 7.54
CA VAL A 137 -11.66 18.36 7.07
C VAL A 137 -12.14 17.94 5.69
N ILE A 138 -11.21 17.88 4.75
CA ILE A 138 -11.46 17.39 3.40
C ILE A 138 -11.13 15.92 3.35
N ASP A 139 -12.13 15.07 3.18
CA ASP A 139 -11.93 13.66 2.83
C ASP A 139 -11.72 13.56 1.32
N TRP A 140 -10.46 13.41 0.90
CA TRP A 140 -10.17 13.24 -0.52
C TRP A 140 -10.64 11.86 -1.00
N GLY A 141 -11.59 11.83 -1.93
CA GLY A 141 -12.08 10.58 -2.54
C GLY A 141 -13.02 9.74 -1.67
N ARG A 142 -13.75 10.36 -0.74
CA ARG A 142 -14.82 9.73 0.04
C ARG A 142 -16.15 10.42 -0.19
#